data_AF-A0A7C6C9Q9-F1
#
_entry.id   AF-A0A7C6C9Q9-F1
#
_cell.length_a   1.000
_cell.length_b   1.000
_cell.length_c   1.000
_cell.angle_alpha   90.00
_cell.angle_beta   90.00
_cell.angle_gamma   90.00
#
_symmetry.space_group_name_H-M   'P 1'
#
loop_
_entity.id
_entity.type
_entity.pdbx_description
1 polymer ?
#
loop_
_entity_poly.entity_id
_entity_poly.type
_entity_poly.pdbx_seq_one_letter_code
_entity_poly.pdbx_strand_id
1 'polypeptide(L)'
;MKEVKIKEFRDGIFSLNTRRFGKVAELMIQKLYNFINPMNNAYDLLSSDNKRIEVKFSTVLKKCKSTISEDNLINQVISSNVDNRMLTFDMGKRIAFDCNIQQVKPKEFDILYYGCFFEDKIMICKIESSEISKDDKIFYSDFQHRGNVGEGQFHINNTTLNNHLEKYLVKWLTYEELFDLFN
;
A
#
# COMPACT_ATOMS: atom_id res chain seq x y z
N MET A 1 -16.59 21.66 9.33
CA MET A 1 -17.40 20.48 8.91
C MET A 1 -16.68 19.61 7.89
N LYS A 2 -16.17 20.15 6.75
CA LYS A 2 -15.41 19.36 5.76
C LYS A 2 -14.17 18.69 6.35
N GLU A 3 -13.36 19.45 7.10
CA GLU A 3 -12.13 18.94 7.73
C GLU A 3 -12.39 17.79 8.72
N VAL A 4 -13.46 17.88 9.52
CA VAL A 4 -13.88 16.79 10.42
C VAL A 4 -14.23 15.53 9.62
N LYS A 5 -14.98 15.67 8.52
CA LYS A 5 -15.31 14.55 7.63
C LYS A 5 -14.08 13.96 6.94
N ILE A 6 -13.12 14.79 6.52
CA ILE A 6 -11.86 14.31 5.91
C ILE A 6 -11.06 13.50 6.94
N LYS A 7 -11.03 13.97 8.20
CA LYS A 7 -10.39 13.23 9.28
C LYS A 7 -11.09 11.88 9.53
N GLU A 8 -12.42 11.88 9.66
CA GLU A 8 -13.22 10.65 9.81
C GLU A 8 -13.02 9.69 8.63
N PHE A 9 -12.93 10.22 7.41
CA PHE A 9 -12.65 9.45 6.20
C PHE A 9 -11.27 8.79 6.26
N ARG A 10 -10.22 9.55 6.58
CA ARG A 10 -8.87 9.04 6.79
C ARG A 10 -8.85 7.96 7.87
N ASP A 11 -9.35 8.26 9.07
CA ASP A 11 -9.33 7.35 10.22
C ASP A 11 -10.12 6.06 9.90
N GLY A 12 -11.21 6.21 9.14
CA GLY A 12 -11.97 5.11 8.57
C GLY A 12 -11.14 4.21 7.67
N ILE A 13 -10.33 4.77 6.75
CA ILE A 13 -9.43 3.99 5.86
C ILE A 13 -8.46 3.13 6.67
N PHE A 14 -7.83 3.69 7.71
CA PHE A 14 -6.88 2.94 8.55
C PHE A 14 -7.54 1.86 9.41
N SER A 15 -8.84 1.97 9.65
CA SER A 15 -9.63 1.01 10.42
C SER A 15 -10.20 -0.13 9.57
N LEU A 16 -10.08 -0.06 8.23
CA LEU A 16 -10.57 -1.11 7.34
C LEU A 16 -9.71 -2.38 7.44
N ASN A 17 -10.37 -3.54 7.29
CA ASN A 17 -9.64 -4.77 7.02
C ASN A 17 -8.95 -4.72 5.64
N THR A 18 -7.96 -5.59 5.44
CA THR A 18 -7.11 -5.62 4.24
C THR A 18 -7.89 -5.66 2.93
N ARG A 19 -8.96 -6.46 2.86
CA ARG A 19 -9.81 -6.57 1.66
C ARG A 19 -10.53 -5.26 1.34
N ARG A 20 -11.16 -4.64 2.33
CA ARG A 20 -11.89 -3.38 2.16
C ARG A 20 -10.95 -2.23 1.87
N PHE A 21 -9.80 -2.18 2.55
CA PHE A 21 -8.73 -1.22 2.27
C PHE A 21 -8.20 -1.37 0.83
N GLY A 22 -7.93 -2.59 0.39
CA GLY A 22 -7.50 -2.85 -0.99
C GLY A 22 -8.47 -2.28 -2.02
N LYS A 23 -9.78 -2.42 -1.78
CA LYS A 23 -10.80 -1.83 -2.67
C LYS A 23 -10.78 -0.31 -2.69
N VAL A 24 -10.45 0.37 -1.58
CA VAL A 24 -10.26 1.83 -1.56
C VAL A 24 -9.09 2.22 -2.47
N ALA A 25 -7.96 1.53 -2.36
CA ALA A 25 -6.79 1.80 -3.20
C ALA A 25 -7.07 1.54 -4.68
N GLU A 26 -7.77 0.45 -5.02
CA GLU A 26 -8.19 0.13 -6.38
C GLU A 26 -9.05 1.24 -6.98
N LEU A 27 -10.12 1.65 -6.28
CA LEU A 27 -11.01 2.72 -6.74
C LEU A 27 -10.27 4.06 -6.89
N MET A 28 -9.36 4.37 -5.96
CA MET A 28 -8.51 5.57 -6.03
C MET A 28 -7.69 5.58 -7.33
N ILE A 29 -6.96 4.51 -7.62
CA ILE A 29 -6.14 4.41 -8.84
C ILE A 29 -7.03 4.42 -10.09
N GLN A 30 -8.18 3.74 -10.05
CA GLN A 30 -9.15 3.73 -11.14
C GLN A 30 -9.60 5.15 -11.51
N LYS A 31 -10.00 5.95 -10.51
CA LYS A 31 -10.46 7.33 -10.73
C LYS A 31 -9.33 8.27 -11.16
N LEU A 32 -8.17 8.19 -10.53
CA LEU A 32 -7.05 9.08 -10.83
C LEU A 32 -6.56 8.96 -12.28
N TYR A 33 -6.59 7.76 -12.85
CA TYR A 33 -6.04 7.48 -14.17
C TYR A 33 -7.09 7.08 -15.21
N ASN A 34 -8.38 7.19 -14.87
CA ASN A 34 -9.51 6.83 -15.74
C ASN A 34 -9.40 5.39 -16.29
N PHE A 35 -8.96 4.46 -15.46
CA PHE A 35 -8.92 3.04 -15.82
C PHE A 35 -10.32 2.43 -15.75
N ILE A 36 -10.51 1.33 -16.48
CA ILE A 36 -11.77 0.60 -16.54
C ILE A 36 -11.66 -0.73 -15.80
N ASN A 37 -12.80 -1.40 -15.65
CA ASN A 37 -12.87 -2.69 -14.98
C ASN A 37 -12.03 -3.75 -15.70
N PRO A 38 -11.49 -4.73 -14.96
CA PRO A 38 -10.69 -5.79 -15.54
C PRO A 38 -11.57 -6.75 -16.35
N MET A 39 -10.96 -7.52 -17.26
CA MET A 39 -11.70 -8.51 -18.06
C MET A 39 -11.83 -9.87 -17.33
N ASN A 40 -11.02 -10.09 -16.29
CA ASN A 40 -11.04 -11.29 -15.45
C ASN A 40 -10.45 -10.96 -14.07
N ASN A 41 -10.31 -11.95 -13.19
CA ASN A 41 -9.89 -11.76 -11.80
C ASN A 41 -8.36 -11.81 -11.57
N ALA A 42 -7.54 -11.85 -12.63
CA ALA A 42 -6.08 -11.96 -12.51
C ALA A 42 -5.37 -10.61 -12.31
N TYR A 43 -6.07 -9.50 -12.54
CA TYR A 43 -5.55 -8.15 -12.37
C TYR A 43 -6.71 -7.23 -11.99
N ASP A 44 -6.39 -6.10 -11.36
CA ASP A 44 -7.39 -5.25 -10.73
C ASP A 44 -8.07 -4.28 -11.70
N LEU A 45 -7.35 -3.73 -12.68
CA LEU A 45 -7.86 -2.70 -13.60
C LEU A 45 -7.30 -2.84 -15.02
N LEU A 46 -7.94 -2.21 -16.00
CA LEU A 46 -7.48 -2.17 -17.40
C LEU A 46 -7.34 -0.72 -17.88
N SER A 47 -6.24 -0.39 -18.54
CA SER A 47 -6.06 0.90 -19.20
C SER A 47 -6.74 0.95 -20.57
N SER A 48 -6.87 2.15 -21.15
CA SER A 48 -7.43 2.34 -22.50
C SER A 48 -6.57 1.72 -23.61
N ASP A 49 -5.25 1.54 -23.38
CA ASP A 49 -4.33 0.84 -24.27
C ASP A 49 -4.19 -0.66 -23.94
N ASN A 50 -5.16 -1.23 -23.21
CA ASN A 50 -5.24 -2.65 -22.84
C ASN A 50 -4.09 -3.17 -21.96
N LYS A 51 -3.42 -2.30 -21.20
CA LYS A 51 -2.47 -2.73 -20.16
C LYS A 51 -3.24 -3.22 -18.94
N ARG A 52 -2.87 -4.40 -18.48
CA ARG A 52 -3.39 -5.01 -17.25
C ARG A 52 -2.71 -4.36 -16.05
N ILE A 53 -3.49 -3.88 -15.10
CA ILE A 53 -3.01 -3.10 -13.97
C ILE A 53 -3.29 -3.86 -12.68
N GLU A 54 -2.26 -4.00 -11.85
CA GLU A 54 -2.37 -4.49 -10.47
C GLU A 54 -2.26 -3.30 -9.49
N VAL A 55 -3.00 -3.36 -8.38
CA VAL A 55 -3.02 -2.32 -7.34
C VAL A 55 -2.69 -2.93 -5.98
N LYS A 56 -1.55 -2.53 -5.39
CA LYS A 56 -1.13 -3.02 -4.06
C LYS A 56 -0.67 -1.90 -3.14
N PHE A 57 -1.44 -1.63 -2.10
CA PHE A 57 -1.12 -0.59 -1.13
C PHE A 57 -1.05 -1.15 0.28
N SER A 58 -0.46 -0.38 1.19
CA SER A 58 -0.43 -0.68 2.61
C SER A 58 -0.62 0.60 3.43
N THR A 59 -1.21 0.49 4.61
CA THR A 59 -1.26 1.58 5.60
C THR A 59 0.03 1.59 6.43
N VAL A 60 0.56 2.77 6.68
CA VAL A 60 1.81 2.93 7.43
C VAL A 60 1.51 3.04 8.92
N LEU A 61 1.81 1.96 9.64
CA LEU A 61 1.67 1.90 11.08
C LEU A 61 3.03 1.62 11.73
N LYS A 62 3.30 2.30 12.85
CA LYS A 62 4.45 2.03 13.71
C LYS A 62 4.51 0.56 14.08
N LYS A 63 5.69 -0.06 13.96
CA LYS A 63 5.90 -1.46 14.36
C LYS A 63 5.64 -1.63 15.86
N CYS A 64 4.97 -2.72 16.26
CA CYS A 64 4.81 -3.06 17.67
C CYS A 64 6.18 -3.21 18.33
N LYS A 65 6.34 -2.72 19.57
CA LYS A 65 7.62 -2.74 20.29
C LYS A 65 8.09 -4.16 20.65
N SER A 66 7.18 -5.13 20.70
CA SER A 66 7.49 -6.51 21.04
C SER A 66 6.56 -7.48 20.31
N THR A 67 7.08 -8.66 19.98
CA THR A 67 6.28 -9.80 19.56
C THR A 67 5.37 -10.22 20.73
N ILE A 68 4.13 -10.61 20.41
CA ILE A 68 3.22 -11.16 21.40
C ILE A 68 3.79 -12.48 21.92
N SER A 69 3.92 -12.59 23.23
CA SER A 69 4.26 -13.81 23.97
C SER A 69 3.17 -14.08 25.02
N GLU A 70 3.21 -15.26 25.61
CA GLU A 70 2.33 -15.63 26.72
C GLU A 70 2.39 -14.59 27.85
N ASP A 71 3.59 -14.13 28.20
CA ASP A 71 3.82 -13.18 29.29
C ASP A 71 3.32 -11.75 29.02
N ASN A 72 3.11 -11.38 27.75
CA ASN A 72 2.83 -9.99 27.37
C ASN A 72 1.53 -9.79 26.58
N LEU A 73 0.77 -10.85 26.30
CA LEU A 73 -0.45 -10.84 25.46
C LEU A 73 -1.42 -9.73 25.84
N ILE A 74 -1.85 -9.70 27.11
CA ILE A 74 -2.86 -8.75 27.58
C ILE A 74 -2.37 -7.31 27.43
N ASN A 75 -1.14 -7.03 27.85
CA ASN A 75 -0.55 -5.70 27.78
C ASN A 75 -0.36 -5.22 26.34
N GLN A 76 0.09 -6.11 25.45
CA GLN A 76 0.26 -5.79 24.03
C GLN A 76 -1.07 -5.49 23.35
N VAL A 77 -2.12 -6.29 23.60
CA VAL A 77 -3.47 -6.08 23.03
C VAL A 77 -4.10 -4.78 23.53
N ILE A 78 -3.98 -4.45 24.82
CA ILE A 78 -4.48 -3.16 25.35
C ILE A 78 -3.73 -1.99 24.71
N SER A 79 -2.41 -2.11 24.52
CA SER A 79 -1.58 -1.05 23.96
C SER A 79 -1.72 -0.85 22.44
N SER A 80 -2.43 -1.74 21.72
CA SER A 80 -2.44 -1.77 20.25
C SER A 80 -3.45 -0.81 19.58
N ASN A 81 -3.92 0.24 20.26
CA ASN A 81 -4.86 1.21 19.67
C ASN A 81 -4.28 1.84 18.40
N VAL A 82 -5.02 1.76 17.28
CA VAL A 82 -4.59 2.10 15.91
C VAL A 82 -4.26 3.58 15.75
N ASP A 83 -5.01 4.46 16.42
CA ASP A 83 -4.82 5.91 16.34
C ASP A 83 -3.43 6.35 16.83
N ASN A 84 -2.85 5.62 17.79
CA ASN A 84 -1.52 5.90 18.33
C ASN A 84 -0.39 5.34 17.46
N ARG A 85 -0.71 4.70 16.33
CA ARG A 85 0.25 3.97 15.50
C ARG A 85 0.37 4.53 14.09
N MET A 86 -0.56 5.33 13.59
CA MET A 86 -0.41 6.00 12.30
C MET A 86 0.86 6.85 12.28
N LEU A 87 1.58 6.82 11.18
CA LEU A 87 2.79 7.64 11.00
C LEU A 87 2.58 8.60 9.85
N THR A 88 2.87 9.89 10.08
CA THR A 88 3.12 10.84 8.99
C THR A 88 4.32 10.39 8.17
N PHE A 89 4.44 10.88 6.93
CA PHE A 89 5.60 10.61 6.08
C PHE A 89 6.92 11.02 6.74
N ASP A 90 6.94 12.18 7.43
CA ASP A 90 8.16 12.63 8.10
C ASP A 90 8.56 11.71 9.26
N MET A 91 7.57 11.26 10.04
CA MET A 91 7.79 10.26 11.09
C MET A 91 8.21 8.90 10.52
N GLY A 92 7.61 8.45 9.41
CA GLY A 92 7.95 7.19 8.75
C GLY A 92 9.41 7.08 8.33
N LYS A 93 10.06 8.20 7.97
CA LYS A 93 11.51 8.23 7.69
C LYS A 93 12.37 7.95 8.93
N ARG A 94 11.86 8.19 10.13
CA ARG A 94 12.60 8.12 11.40
C ARG A 94 12.19 6.93 12.29
N ILE A 95 10.96 6.47 12.15
CA ILE A 95 10.35 5.42 12.98
C ILE A 95 10.16 4.17 12.14
N ALA A 96 10.58 3.02 12.70
CA ALA A 96 10.43 1.74 12.04
C ALA A 96 8.94 1.41 11.78
N PHE A 97 8.66 1.12 10.51
CA PHE A 97 7.41 0.54 10.00
C PHE A 97 7.77 -0.54 8.99
N ASP A 98 6.79 -1.36 8.62
CA ASP A 98 6.99 -2.40 7.62
C ASP A 98 5.70 -2.60 6.82
N CYS A 99 5.70 -2.13 5.57
CA CYS A 99 4.62 -2.33 4.62
C CYS A 99 5.01 -3.45 3.66
N ASN A 100 4.45 -4.64 3.87
CA ASN A 100 4.64 -5.78 2.97
C ASN A 100 3.70 -5.66 1.75
N ILE A 101 4.29 -5.41 0.57
CA ILE A 101 3.60 -5.48 -0.71
C ILE A 101 3.67 -6.93 -1.19
N GLN A 102 2.66 -7.70 -0.82
CA GLN A 102 2.57 -9.14 -1.02
C GLN A 102 1.65 -9.55 -2.16
N GLN A 103 1.73 -10.83 -2.53
CA GLN A 103 0.93 -11.45 -3.58
C GLN A 103 1.14 -10.79 -4.94
N VAL A 104 2.37 -10.35 -5.21
CA VAL A 104 2.74 -9.74 -6.48
C VAL A 104 3.03 -10.85 -7.48
N LYS A 105 2.24 -10.90 -8.55
CA LYS A 105 2.34 -11.90 -9.63
C LYS A 105 2.64 -11.24 -10.97
N PRO A 106 3.91 -10.90 -11.27
CA PRO A 106 4.28 -10.09 -12.44
C PRO A 106 3.84 -10.63 -13.80
N LYS A 107 3.47 -11.92 -13.91
CA LYS A 107 2.95 -12.52 -15.15
C LYS A 107 1.48 -12.16 -15.43
N GLU A 108 0.72 -11.83 -14.39
CA GLU A 108 -0.72 -11.59 -14.49
C GLU A 108 -1.07 -10.15 -14.91
N PHE A 109 -0.13 -9.21 -14.74
CA PHE A 109 -0.30 -7.79 -15.07
C PHE A 109 0.88 -7.20 -15.85
N ASP A 110 0.69 -6.03 -16.43
CA ASP A 110 1.73 -5.28 -17.17
C ASP A 110 2.32 -4.14 -16.33
N ILE A 111 1.50 -3.53 -15.47
CA ILE A 111 1.90 -2.40 -14.60
C ILE A 111 1.39 -2.66 -13.18
N LEU A 112 2.25 -2.39 -12.19
CA LEU A 112 1.88 -2.35 -10.78
C LEU A 112 1.82 -0.90 -10.31
N TYR A 113 0.65 -0.47 -9.83
CA TYR A 113 0.54 0.70 -8.97
C TYR A 113 0.61 0.24 -7.53
N TYR A 114 1.55 0.81 -6.77
CA TYR A 114 1.74 0.43 -5.38
C TYR A 114 2.06 1.63 -4.51
N GLY A 115 1.98 1.46 -3.19
CA GLY A 115 2.41 2.52 -2.30
C GLY A 115 1.90 2.42 -0.87
N CYS A 116 1.93 3.57 -0.19
CA CYS A 116 1.78 3.67 1.24
C CYS A 116 0.83 4.81 1.61
N PHE A 117 -0.15 4.51 2.47
CA PHE A 117 -1.02 5.50 3.12
C PHE A 117 -0.35 5.91 4.43
N PHE A 118 0.33 7.06 4.43
CA PHE A 118 0.81 7.73 5.64
C PHE A 118 -0.30 8.59 6.23
N GLU A 119 -0.22 8.94 7.51
CA GLU A 119 -1.24 9.72 8.21
C GLU A 119 -1.58 11.06 7.53
N ASP A 120 -0.58 11.69 6.89
CA ASP A 120 -0.69 13.02 6.29
C ASP A 120 -0.89 12.97 4.76
N LYS A 121 -0.44 11.90 4.09
CA LYS A 121 -0.49 11.79 2.63
C LYS A 121 -0.28 10.36 2.13
N ILE A 122 -0.65 10.15 0.87
CA ILE A 122 -0.60 8.87 0.19
C ILE A 122 0.51 8.92 -0.86
N MET A 123 1.46 7.99 -0.74
CA MET A 123 2.52 7.76 -1.71
C MET A 123 2.00 6.85 -2.80
N ILE A 124 2.07 7.27 -4.07
CA ILE A 124 1.69 6.45 -5.23
C ILE A 124 2.93 6.25 -6.09
N CYS A 125 3.37 5.00 -6.20
CA CYS A 125 4.43 4.54 -7.08
C CYS A 125 3.87 3.73 -8.24
N LYS A 126 4.62 3.67 -9.34
CA LYS A 126 4.32 2.88 -10.53
C LYS A 126 5.58 2.16 -11.01
N ILE A 127 5.45 0.88 -11.34
CA ILE A 127 6.53 0.08 -11.94
C ILE A 127 5.97 -0.85 -13.01
N GLU A 128 6.72 -1.09 -14.09
CA GLU A 128 6.36 -2.12 -15.07
C GLU A 128 6.66 -3.52 -14.52
N SER A 129 5.80 -4.49 -14.83
CA SER A 129 5.99 -5.87 -14.36
C SER A 129 7.34 -6.47 -14.79
N SER A 130 7.84 -6.05 -15.95
CA SER A 130 9.12 -6.47 -16.50
C SER A 130 10.36 -5.92 -15.76
N GLU A 131 10.18 -4.87 -14.95
CA GLU A 131 11.25 -4.23 -14.16
C GLU A 131 11.34 -4.78 -12.73
N ILE A 132 10.26 -5.35 -12.19
CA ILE A 132 10.19 -5.83 -10.80
C ILE A 132 11.31 -6.81 -10.47
N SER A 133 11.63 -7.73 -11.38
CA SER A 133 12.71 -8.71 -11.19
C SER A 133 14.09 -8.24 -11.64
N LYS A 134 14.19 -7.04 -12.23
CA LYS A 134 15.46 -6.49 -12.76
C LYS A 134 16.05 -5.40 -11.88
N ASP A 135 15.23 -4.71 -11.09
CA ASP A 135 15.71 -3.67 -10.19
C ASP A 135 15.95 -4.22 -8.78
N ASP A 136 17.21 -4.51 -8.46
CA ASP A 136 17.60 -5.01 -7.13
C ASP A 136 17.23 -4.05 -5.98
N LYS A 137 17.03 -2.74 -6.25
CA LYS A 137 16.66 -1.76 -5.23
C LYS A 137 15.21 -1.87 -4.77
N ILE A 138 14.35 -2.56 -5.51
CA ILE A 138 12.99 -2.85 -5.06
C ILE A 138 12.97 -3.97 -4.00
N PHE A 139 14.05 -4.75 -3.90
CA PHE A 139 14.17 -5.90 -3.02
C PHE A 139 13.00 -6.90 -3.20
N TYR A 140 12.62 -7.16 -4.45
CA TYR A 140 11.64 -8.20 -4.77
C TYR A 140 12.21 -9.58 -4.43
N SER A 141 11.41 -10.35 -3.69
CA SER A 141 11.71 -11.72 -3.32
C SER A 141 10.60 -12.62 -3.85
N ASP A 142 10.97 -13.58 -4.70
CA ASP A 142 10.14 -14.68 -5.16
C ASP A 142 10.25 -15.92 -4.25
N PHE A 143 10.93 -15.80 -3.09
CA PHE A 143 11.03 -16.88 -2.11
C PHE A 143 9.66 -17.25 -1.53
N GLN A 144 9.37 -18.54 -1.65
CA GLN A 144 8.06 -19.16 -1.51
C GLN A 144 7.58 -19.27 -0.06
N HIS A 145 6.33 -18.88 0.21
CA HIS A 145 5.50 -19.66 1.12
C HIS A 145 5.19 -21.00 0.41
N ARG A 146 5.35 -22.15 1.10
CA ARG A 146 5.10 -23.49 0.52
C ARG A 146 3.78 -23.50 -0.28
N GLY A 147 3.86 -23.64 -1.60
CA GLY A 147 2.70 -23.83 -2.49
C GLY A 147 2.45 -22.77 -3.57
N ASN A 148 3.07 -21.58 -3.51
CA ASN A 148 2.84 -20.53 -4.51
C ASN A 148 4.00 -20.44 -5.52
N VAL A 149 3.75 -20.78 -6.80
CA VAL A 149 4.70 -20.64 -7.91
C VAL A 149 4.37 -19.36 -8.69
N GLY A 150 5.36 -18.46 -8.85
CA GLY A 150 5.20 -17.23 -9.65
C GLY A 150 4.61 -16.03 -8.91
N GLU A 151 4.58 -16.09 -7.58
CA GLU A 151 4.18 -15.02 -6.67
C GLU A 151 5.38 -14.59 -5.82
N GLY A 152 5.45 -13.31 -5.48
CA GLY A 152 6.48 -12.79 -4.58
C GLY A 152 6.00 -11.57 -3.80
N GLN A 153 6.94 -10.94 -3.13
CA GLN A 153 6.68 -9.77 -2.30
C GLN A 153 7.90 -8.86 -2.21
N PHE A 154 7.67 -7.62 -1.78
CA PHE A 154 8.73 -6.70 -1.38
C PHE A 154 8.23 -5.80 -0.25
N HIS A 155 9.17 -5.22 0.49
CA HIS A 155 8.87 -4.42 1.68
C HIS A 155 9.22 -2.96 1.46
N ILE A 156 8.29 -2.07 1.82
CA ILE A 156 8.55 -0.65 1.98
C ILE A 156 8.65 -0.36 3.46
N ASN A 157 9.81 0.10 3.89
CA ASN A 157 10.08 0.45 5.27
C ASN A 157 10.96 1.71 5.33
N ASN A 158 11.30 2.15 6.53
CA ASN A 158 12.08 3.38 6.72
C ASN A 158 13.49 3.32 6.10
N THR A 159 14.04 2.14 5.78
CA THR A 159 15.36 2.00 5.14
C THR A 159 15.27 1.88 3.62
N THR A 160 14.19 1.30 3.07
CA THR A 160 14.00 1.13 1.62
C THR A 160 13.16 2.24 0.97
N LEU A 161 12.45 3.05 1.77
CA LEU A 161 11.52 4.08 1.30
C LEU A 161 12.11 4.97 0.19
N ASN A 162 13.34 5.46 0.36
CA ASN A 162 13.98 6.34 -0.62
C ASN A 162 14.20 5.67 -1.99
N ASN A 163 14.46 4.36 -2.04
CA ASN A 163 14.61 3.63 -3.30
C ASN A 163 13.35 3.71 -4.15
N HIS A 164 12.18 3.62 -3.52
CA HIS A 164 10.90 3.72 -4.20
C HIS A 164 10.57 5.17 -4.58
N LEU A 165 10.93 6.14 -3.72
CA LEU A 165 10.66 7.56 -3.96
C LEU A 165 11.47 8.12 -5.15
N GLU A 166 12.74 7.77 -5.24
CA GLU A 166 13.64 8.36 -6.24
C GLU A 166 13.32 7.92 -7.66
N LYS A 167 12.84 6.67 -7.83
CA LYS A 167 12.65 6.08 -9.16
C LYS A 167 11.18 5.88 -9.55
N TYR A 168 10.33 5.49 -8.60
CA TYR A 168 9.00 4.97 -8.91
C TYR A 168 7.85 5.86 -8.47
N LEU A 169 8.10 6.90 -7.66
CA LEU A 169 7.07 7.85 -7.24
C LEU A 169 6.48 8.56 -8.47
N VAL A 170 5.16 8.47 -8.61
CA VAL A 170 4.43 9.19 -9.67
C VAL A 170 3.50 10.27 -9.11
N LYS A 171 3.02 10.12 -7.86
CA LYS A 171 2.13 11.11 -7.25
C LYS A 171 2.14 11.03 -5.73
N TRP A 172 2.04 12.20 -5.09
CA TRP A 172 1.54 12.34 -3.72
C TRP A 172 0.08 12.77 -3.76
N LEU A 173 -0.76 12.18 -2.91
CA LEU A 173 -2.17 12.52 -2.80
C LEU A 173 -2.53 12.82 -1.34
N THR A 174 -3.23 13.92 -1.09
CA THR A 174 -3.79 14.25 0.22
C THR A 174 -5.11 13.54 0.44
N TYR A 175 -5.53 13.41 1.70
CA TYR A 175 -6.86 12.85 2.02
C TYR A 175 -8.01 13.75 1.58
N GLU A 176 -7.77 15.07 1.47
CA GLU A 176 -8.74 15.98 0.89
C GLU A 176 -8.93 15.72 -0.61
N GLU A 177 -7.84 15.63 -1.38
CA GLU A 177 -7.92 15.27 -2.80
C GLU A 177 -8.57 13.90 -3.00
N LEU A 178 -8.23 12.90 -2.17
CA LEU A 178 -8.87 11.60 -2.25
C LEU A 178 -10.37 11.67 -1.95
N PHE A 179 -10.76 12.45 -0.93
CA PHE A 179 -12.16 12.63 -0.57
C PHE A 179 -12.95 13.29 -1.71
N ASP A 180 -12.39 14.36 -2.29
CA ASP A 180 -13.00 15.12 -3.38
C ASP A 180 -13.05 14.33 -4.71
N LEU A 181 -12.29 13.23 -4.87
CA LEU A 181 -12.44 12.33 -6.04
C LEU A 181 -13.78 11.58 -6.07
N PHE A 182 -14.47 11.46 -4.94
CA PHE A 182 -15.68 10.64 -4.78
C PHE A 182 -16.89 11.40 -4.25
N ASN A 183 -16.80 12.72 -4.08
CA ASN A 183 -17.83 13.57 -3.50
C ASN A 183 -18.06 14.81 -4.36
#